data_AF-A0A351HEC3-F1
#
_entry.id   AF-A0A351HEC3-F1
#
_cell.length_a   1.000
_cell.length_b   1.000
_cell.length_c   1.000
_cell.angle_alpha   90.00
_cell.angle_beta   90.00
_cell.angle_gamma   90.00
#
_symmetry.space_group_name_H-M   'P 1'
#
loop_
_entity.id
_entity.type
_entity.pdbx_description
1 polymer ?
#
loop_
_entity_poly.entity_id
_entity_poly.type
_entity_poly.pdbx_seq_one_letter_code
_entity_poly.pdbx_strand_id
1 'polypeptide(L)'
;MSSPPNTLRFLFVFFCALQSLSAQTNEELAERMVIVVNRNDPDSLAIGQYYARQRGVPETNIVQLNAPTEETISISQYVETVANPLLNALLNNNWIRAVKDSSK
;
A
#
# COMPACT_ATOMS: atom_id res chain seq x y z
N MET A 1 38.49 36.21 -15.59
CA MET A 1 37.34 35.42 -15.09
C MET A 1 36.52 34.98 -16.30
N SER A 2 36.91 33.87 -16.95
CA SER A 2 36.28 33.40 -18.20
C SER A 2 35.06 32.54 -17.88
N SER A 3 33.88 32.98 -18.32
CA SER A 3 32.62 32.24 -18.20
C SER A 3 32.72 30.85 -18.86
N PRO A 4 32.13 29.80 -18.27
CA PRO A 4 32.20 28.45 -18.82
C PRO A 4 31.46 28.37 -20.18
N PRO A 5 31.96 27.57 -21.14
CA PRO A 5 31.40 27.47 -22.48
C PRO A 5 29.98 26.86 -22.46
N ASN A 6 29.10 27.39 -23.32
CA ASN A 6 27.68 27.01 -23.41
C ASN A 6 27.45 25.50 -23.62
N THR A 7 28.42 24.78 -24.17
CA THR A 7 28.42 23.32 -24.36
C THR A 7 28.35 22.54 -23.04
N LEU A 8 28.98 23.03 -21.97
CA LEU A 8 28.94 22.41 -20.64
C LEU A 8 27.57 22.59 -19.98
N ARG A 9 26.87 23.69 -20.28
CA ARG A 9 25.48 23.94 -19.86
C ARG A 9 24.50 23.01 -20.58
N PHE A 10 24.69 22.76 -21.88
CA PHE A 10 23.84 21.85 -22.64
C PHE A 10 23.98 20.39 -22.18
N LEU A 11 25.20 19.94 -21.86
CA LEU A 11 25.45 18.60 -21.30
C LEU A 11 24.80 18.41 -19.92
N PHE A 12 24.80 19.45 -19.08
CA PHE A 12 24.18 19.40 -17.75
C PHE A 12 22.64 19.31 -17.83
N VAL A 13 22.01 20.07 -18.74
CA VAL A 13 20.55 20.02 -18.96
C VAL A 13 20.12 18.67 -19.55
N PHE A 14 20.94 18.07 -20.42
CA PHE A 14 20.67 16.75 -20.99
C PHE A 14 20.76 15.62 -19.96
N PHE A 15 21.69 15.72 -18.99
CA PHE A 15 21.83 14.77 -17.89
C PHE A 15 20.64 14.80 -16.91
N CYS A 16 20.07 15.99 -16.64
CA CYS A 16 18.84 16.12 -15.84
C CYS A 16 17.58 15.58 -16.56
N ALA A 17 17.49 15.73 -17.88
CA ALA A 17 16.35 15.25 -18.66
C ALA A 17 16.24 13.71 -18.71
N LEU A 18 17.37 13.00 -18.58
CA LEU A 18 17.40 11.52 -18.53
C LEU A 18 16.96 10.93 -17.17
N GLN A 19 16.90 11.73 -16.11
CA GLN A 19 16.47 11.26 -14.78
C GLN A 19 14.93 11.23 -14.61
N SER A 20 14.16 11.61 -15.63
CA SER A 20 12.69 11.70 -15.54
C SER A 20 11.97 10.37 -15.78
N LEU A 21 12.67 9.25 -15.90
CA LEU A 21 12.02 7.94 -15.90
C LEU A 21 11.72 7.55 -14.45
N SER A 22 10.57 8.00 -13.95
CA SER A 22 10.02 7.65 -12.65
C SER A 22 9.80 6.13 -12.56
N ALA A 23 10.84 5.38 -12.23
CA ALA A 23 10.67 4.06 -11.64
C ALA A 23 9.97 4.29 -10.29
N GLN A 24 8.73 3.82 -10.14
CA GLN A 24 8.10 3.78 -8.81
C GLN A 24 9.08 3.02 -7.91
N THR A 25 9.63 3.71 -6.92
CA THR A 25 10.58 3.10 -6.01
C THR A 25 9.83 2.05 -5.20
N ASN A 26 10.53 1.05 -4.67
CA ASN A 26 9.92 0.08 -3.76
C ASN A 26 9.25 0.77 -2.56
N GLU A 27 9.73 1.95 -2.17
CA GLU A 27 9.17 2.78 -1.12
C GLU A 27 7.79 3.35 -1.51
N GLU A 28 7.62 3.92 -2.71
CA GLU A 28 6.31 4.39 -3.18
C GLU A 28 5.28 3.25 -3.27
N LEU A 29 5.73 2.06 -3.68
CA LEU A 29 4.88 0.87 -3.73
C LEU A 29 4.49 0.39 -2.32
N ALA A 30 5.42 0.46 -1.36
CA ALA A 30 5.18 0.04 0.02
C ALA A 30 4.14 0.93 0.73
N GLU A 31 4.17 2.23 0.46
CA GLU A 31 3.16 3.19 0.96
C GLU A 31 1.73 2.86 0.51
N ARG A 32 1.58 2.16 -0.62
CA ARG A 32 0.27 1.75 -1.17
C ARG A 32 -0.09 0.30 -0.85
N MET A 33 0.74 -0.40 -0.10
CA MET A 33 0.51 -1.79 0.29
C MET A 33 -0.26 -1.85 1.61
N VAL A 34 -1.29 -2.68 1.67
CA VAL A 34 -2.05 -2.99 2.89
C VAL A 34 -1.78 -4.44 3.28
N ILE A 35 -1.46 -4.67 4.54
CA ILE A 35 -1.30 -6.00 5.12
C ILE A 35 -2.53 -6.28 5.98
N VAL A 36 -3.22 -7.38 5.73
CA VAL A 36 -4.38 -7.79 6.50
C VAL A 36 -3.99 -8.95 7.41
N VAL A 37 -4.27 -8.84 8.70
CA VAL A 37 -3.99 -9.89 9.69
C VAL A 37 -5.25 -10.23 10.48
N ASN A 38 -5.33 -11.47 10.95
CA ASN A 38 -6.38 -11.88 11.87
C ASN A 38 -5.93 -11.62 13.31
N ARG A 39 -6.61 -10.73 14.03
CA ARG A 39 -6.31 -10.43 15.44
C ARG A 39 -6.50 -11.64 16.36
N ASN A 40 -7.39 -12.55 16.00
CA ASN A 40 -7.68 -13.73 16.82
C ASN A 40 -6.59 -14.81 16.69
N ASP A 41 -5.66 -14.65 15.76
CA ASP A 41 -4.48 -15.52 15.59
C ASP A 41 -3.20 -14.71 15.90
N PRO A 42 -2.56 -14.92 17.07
CA PRO A 42 -1.34 -14.22 17.47
C PRO A 42 -0.19 -14.34 16.46
N ASP A 43 -0.09 -15.48 15.76
CA ASP A 43 0.96 -15.71 14.77
C ASP A 43 0.73 -14.84 13.52
N SER A 44 -0.53 -14.63 13.14
CA SER A 44 -0.91 -13.76 12.01
C SER A 44 -0.39 -12.33 12.18
N LEU A 45 -0.55 -11.74 13.38
CA LEU A 45 -0.05 -10.39 13.67
C LEU A 45 1.48 -10.34 13.59
N ALA A 46 2.17 -11.29 14.22
CA ALA A 46 3.63 -11.34 14.23
C ALA A 46 4.22 -11.47 12.81
N ILE A 47 3.61 -12.32 11.98
CA ILE A 47 3.97 -12.51 10.57
C ILE A 47 3.71 -11.24 9.77
N GLY A 48 2.55 -10.61 9.95
CA GLY A 48 2.21 -9.36 9.26
C GLY A 48 3.21 -8.23 9.54
N GLN A 49 3.55 -8.02 10.80
CA GLN A 49 4.56 -7.03 11.21
C GLN A 49 5.95 -7.35 10.68
N TYR A 50 6.33 -8.64 10.66
CA TYR A 50 7.58 -9.07 10.06
C TYR A 50 7.65 -8.68 8.57
N TYR A 51 6.61 -8.96 7.79
CA TYR A 51 6.58 -8.60 6.38
C TYR A 51 6.48 -7.09 6.14
N ALA A 52 5.79 -6.36 7.03
CA ALA A 52 5.74 -4.91 6.96
C ALA A 52 7.15 -4.32 7.01
N ARG A 53 7.95 -4.73 8.00
CA ARG A 53 9.35 -4.31 8.14
C ARG A 53 10.22 -4.71 6.96
N GLN A 54 10.11 -5.96 6.48
CA GLN A 54 10.92 -6.46 5.37
C GLN A 54 10.65 -5.73 4.04
N ARG A 55 9.44 -5.20 3.87
CA ARG A 55 9.01 -4.53 2.63
C ARG A 55 8.89 -3.01 2.75
N GLY A 56 9.23 -2.45 3.91
CA GLY A 56 9.08 -1.01 4.16
C GLY A 56 7.63 -0.53 4.16
N VAL A 57 6.66 -1.41 4.43
CA VAL A 57 5.25 -1.05 4.51
C VAL A 57 5.02 -0.34 5.85
N PRO A 58 4.39 0.85 5.88
CA PRO A 58 4.07 1.54 7.12
C PRO A 58 3.23 0.64 8.05
N GLU A 59 3.53 0.63 9.34
CA GLU A 59 2.75 -0.14 10.33
C GLU A 59 1.28 0.33 10.39
N THR A 60 1.00 1.59 10.01
CA THR A 60 -0.35 2.14 9.86
C THR A 60 -1.15 1.47 8.74
N ASN A 61 -0.47 0.78 7.82
CA ASN A 61 -1.10 0.05 6.72
C ASN A 61 -1.42 -1.42 7.09
N ILE A 62 -1.21 -1.81 8.36
CA ILE A 62 -1.64 -3.11 8.86
C ILE A 62 -3.09 -3.02 9.35
N VAL A 63 -3.99 -3.69 8.65
CA VAL A 63 -5.40 -3.81 9.03
C VAL A 63 -5.60 -5.10 9.82
N GLN A 64 -6.01 -4.97 11.07
CA GLN A 64 -6.32 -6.11 11.94
C GLN A 64 -7.83 -6.38 11.91
N LEU A 65 -8.23 -7.60 11.54
CA LEU A 65 -9.62 -8.03 11.50
C LEU A 65 -9.90 -9.04 12.61
N ASN A 66 -11.09 -9.01 13.19
CA ASN A 66 -11.56 -10.06 14.10
C ASN A 66 -12.25 -11.14 13.26
N ALA A 67 -11.49 -12.11 12.74
CA ALA A 67 -12.01 -13.18 11.89
C ALA A 67 -11.91 -14.56 12.60
N PRO A 68 -12.75 -15.54 12.24
CA PRO A 68 -12.61 -16.91 12.73
C PRO A 68 -11.22 -17.48 12.38
N THR A 69 -10.72 -18.41 13.20
CA THR A 69 -9.40 -19.06 13.00
C THR A 69 -9.49 -20.33 12.16
N GLU A 70 -10.71 -20.79 11.87
CA GLU A 70 -10.97 -21.94 11.00
C GLU A 70 -10.63 -21.61 9.55
N GLU A 71 -10.00 -22.56 8.85
CA GLU A 71 -9.60 -22.41 7.44
C GLU A 71 -10.82 -22.20 6.52
N THR A 72 -11.93 -22.88 6.80
CA THR A 72 -13.17 -22.80 6.02
C THR A 72 -14.27 -22.18 6.86
N ILE A 73 -14.84 -21.09 6.34
CA ILE A 73 -15.94 -20.35 6.95
C ILE A 73 -17.11 -20.21 5.97
N SER A 74 -18.30 -19.95 6.50
CA SER A 74 -19.46 -19.64 5.66
C SER A 74 -19.32 -18.27 4.98
N ILE A 75 -20.07 -18.07 3.89
CA ILE A 75 -20.11 -16.78 3.19
C ILE A 75 -20.60 -15.66 4.11
N SER A 76 -21.59 -15.92 4.98
CA SER A 76 -22.08 -14.92 5.93
C SER A 76 -20.99 -14.49 6.91
N GLN A 77 -20.26 -15.44 7.48
CA GLN A 77 -19.11 -15.14 8.35
C GLN A 77 -18.04 -14.34 7.60
N TYR A 78 -17.68 -14.74 6.38
CA TYR A 78 -16.74 -13.98 5.56
C TYR A 78 -17.19 -12.53 5.35
N VAL A 79 -18.46 -12.31 4.99
CA VAL A 79 -19.02 -10.97 4.77
C VAL A 79 -18.97 -10.14 6.06
N GLU A 80 -19.39 -10.73 7.18
CA GLU A 80 -19.50 -10.05 8.48
C GLU A 80 -18.14 -9.74 9.12
N THR A 81 -17.19 -10.66 9.02
CA THR A 81 -15.93 -10.59 9.78
C THR A 81 -14.72 -10.22 8.93
N VAL A 82 -14.79 -10.33 7.60
CA VAL A 82 -13.68 -10.03 6.69
C VAL A 82 -14.04 -8.94 5.69
N ALA A 83 -15.01 -9.18 4.80
CA ALA A 83 -15.25 -8.30 3.66
C ALA A 83 -15.74 -6.90 4.08
N ASN A 84 -16.78 -6.82 4.91
CA ASN A 84 -17.32 -5.54 5.37
C ASN A 84 -16.33 -4.80 6.29
N PRO A 85 -15.69 -5.45 7.29
CA PRO A 85 -14.69 -4.79 8.12
C PRO A 85 -13.50 -4.26 7.32
N LEU A 86 -12.98 -5.03 6.36
CA LEU A 86 -11.89 -4.58 5.50
C LEU A 86 -12.33 -3.40 4.63
N LEU A 87 -13.48 -3.49 3.97
CA LEU A 87 -14.02 -2.39 3.17
C LEU A 87 -14.14 -1.10 3.99
N ASN A 88 -14.69 -1.20 5.19
CA ASN A 88 -14.81 -0.08 6.11
C ASN A 88 -13.44 0.49 6.51
N ALA A 89 -12.45 -0.36 6.79
CA ALA A 89 -11.09 0.09 7.09
C ALA A 89 -10.47 0.85 5.91
N LEU A 90 -10.61 0.33 4.68
CA LEU A 90 -10.10 1.00 3.48
C LEU A 90 -10.78 2.35 3.23
N LEU A 91 -12.10 2.45 3.45
CA LEU A 91 -12.86 3.69 3.31
C LEU A 91 -12.50 4.72 4.38
N ASN A 92 -12.39 4.29 5.65
CA ASN A 92 -12.08 5.17 6.77
C ASN A 92 -10.67 5.77 6.70
N ASN A 93 -9.74 5.06 6.05
CA ASN A 93 -8.39 5.55 5.78
C ASN A 93 -8.28 6.32 4.45
N ASN A 94 -9.39 6.52 3.75
CA ASN A 94 -9.46 7.19 2.44
C ASN A 94 -8.58 6.53 1.37
N TRP A 95 -8.28 5.23 1.50
CA TRP A 95 -7.43 4.50 0.55
C TRP A 95 -8.18 4.08 -0.70
N ILE A 96 -9.51 3.99 -0.63
CA ILE A 96 -10.37 3.71 -1.79
C ILE A 96 -11.52 4.71 -1.85
N ARG A 97 -12.13 4.82 -3.04
CA ARG A 97 -13.40 5.53 -3.23
C ARG A 97 -14.50 4.53 -3.50
N ALA A 98 -15.55 4.53 -2.67
CA ALA A 98 -16.78 3.82 -2.99
C ALA A 98 -17.56 4.61 -4.06
N VAL A 99 -17.89 3.94 -5.17
CA VAL A 99 -18.86 4.44 -6.15
C VAL A 99 -20.08 3.54 -6.03
N LYS A 100 -21.22 4.12 -5.65
CA LYS A 100 -22.48 3.39 -5.66
C LYS A 100 -22.95 3.31 -7.11
N ASP A 101 -23.01 2.11 -7.67
CA ASP A 101 -23.64 1.92 -8.97
C ASP A 101 -25.10 2.40 -8.88
N SER A 102 -25.43 3.35 -9.73
CA SER A 102 -26.75 3.97 -9.81
C SER A 102 -27.61 3.33 -10.91
N SER A 103 -27.09 2.31 -11.61
CA SER A 103 -27.87 1.55 -12.57
C SER A 103 -28.88 0.67 -11.85
N LYS A 104 -30.16 0.95 -12.11
CA LYS A 104 -31.33 0.13 -11.78
C LYS A 104 -32.01 -0.22 -13.08
#